data_AF-A0A1G2L988-F1
#
_entry.id   AF-A0A1G2L988-F1
#
_cell.length_a   1.000
_cell.length_b   1.000
_cell.length_c   1.000
_cell.angle_alpha   90.00
_cell.angle_beta   90.00
_cell.angle_gamma   90.00
#
_symmetry.space_group_name_H-M   'P 1'
#
loop_
_entity.id
_entity.type
_entity.pdbx_description
1 polymer ?
#
loop_
_entity_poly.entity_id
_entity_poly.type
_entity_poly.pdbx_seq_one_letter_code
_entity_poly.pdbx_strand_id
1 'polypeptide(L)'
;MVDKVTTLEELAAMIQRTMASKEDLKAMASKEDLKAMASKEDLAQLRTEVRDGFYAVNKRIDLLREDISDLPDIREELKEHGERLTRMEGKVGVAV
;
A
#
# COMPACT_ATOMS: atom_id res chain seq x y z
N MET A 1 26.90 28.98 57.51
CA MET A 1 25.98 28.57 56.42
C MET A 1 25.99 27.05 56.31
N VAL A 2 25.29 26.35 57.19
CA VAL A 2 24.99 24.91 57.02
C VAL A 2 23.63 24.63 57.66
N ASP A 3 22.56 25.05 57.00
CA ASP A 3 21.21 24.59 57.36
C ASP A 3 20.88 23.38 56.47
N LYS A 4 21.31 22.21 56.95
CA LYS A 4 20.99 20.90 56.36
C LYS A 4 20.50 19.92 57.43
N VAL A 5 19.69 20.41 58.38
CA VAL A 5 18.93 19.53 59.25
C VAL A 5 17.52 19.44 58.67
N THR A 6 17.30 18.48 57.78
CA THR A 6 15.97 18.05 57.34
C THR A 6 15.48 16.96 58.27
N THR A 7 14.29 17.10 58.86
CA THR A 7 13.73 16.06 59.74
C THR A 7 13.33 14.82 58.94
N LEU A 8 13.17 13.68 59.62
CA LEU A 8 12.66 12.45 58.99
C LEU A 8 11.26 12.67 58.38
N GLU A 9 10.46 13.53 58.98
CA GLU A 9 9.10 13.87 58.53
C GLU A 9 9.15 14.70 57.24
N GLU A 10 10.03 15.69 57.16
CA GLU A 10 10.26 16.49 55.95
C GLU A 10 10.76 15.61 54.80
N LEU A 11 11.67 14.67 55.09
CA LEU A 11 12.16 13.71 54.11
C LEU A 11 11.05 12.78 53.61
N ALA A 12 10.20 12.27 54.51
CA ALA A 12 9.07 11.42 54.15
C ALA A 12 8.03 12.17 53.30
N ALA A 13 7.72 13.43 53.65
CA ALA A 13 6.82 14.28 52.87
C ALA A 13 7.39 14.59 51.47
N MET A 14 8.69 14.85 51.37
CA MET A 14 9.36 15.03 50.07
C MET A 14 9.29 13.76 49.21
N ILE A 15 9.50 12.58 49.79
CA ILE A 15 9.40 11.30 49.06
C ILE A 15 7.97 11.06 48.58
N GLN A 16 6.97 11.23 49.43
CA GLN A 16 5.56 11.07 49.06
C GLN A 16 5.14 12.03 47.95
N ARG A 17 5.66 13.26 47.95
CA ARG A 17 5.34 14.27 46.95
C ARG A 17 6.05 14.05 45.60
N THR A 18 7.12 13.25 45.58
CA THR A 18 7.94 13.03 44.36
C THR A 18 7.76 11.64 43.76
N MET A 19 7.37 10.64 44.54
CA MET A 19 7.13 9.29 44.05
C MET A 19 5.80 9.24 43.28
N ALA A 20 5.83 8.65 42.08
CA ALA A 20 4.60 8.31 41.36
C ALA A 20 3.82 7.22 42.10
N SER A 21 2.51 7.40 42.21
CA SER A 21 1.57 6.44 42.77
C SER A 21 1.15 5.41 41.72
N LYS A 22 0.45 4.35 42.15
CA LYS A 22 -0.12 3.35 41.23
C LYS A 22 -1.18 3.97 40.32
N GLU A 23 -1.94 4.92 40.84
CA GLU A 23 -2.95 5.67 40.11
C GLU A 23 -2.33 6.48 38.96
N ASP A 24 -1.14 7.06 39.16
CA ASP A 24 -0.41 7.79 38.11
C ASP A 24 -0.01 6.88 36.94
N LEU A 25 0.28 5.60 37.21
CA LEU A 25 0.68 4.62 36.20
C LEU A 25 -0.50 4.07 35.39
N LYS A 26 -1.74 4.10 35.91
CA LYS A 26 -2.92 3.56 35.20
C LYS A 26 -3.23 4.31 33.91
N ALA A 27 -2.84 5.59 33.82
CA ALA A 27 -3.02 6.40 32.62
C ALA A 27 -1.92 6.21 31.57
N MET A 28 -0.85 5.48 31.90
CA MET A 28 0.25 5.22 30.97
C MET A 28 -0.06 4.01 30.09
N ALA A 29 0.20 4.11 28.79
CA ALA A 29 0.20 2.96 27.91
C ALA A 29 1.29 1.96 28.32
N SER A 30 0.95 0.67 28.35
CA SER A 30 1.89 -0.42 28.57
C SER A 30 2.64 -0.78 27.28
N LYS A 31 3.69 -1.59 27.40
CA LYS A 31 4.41 -2.08 26.22
C LYS A 31 3.54 -3.01 25.38
N GLU A 32 2.67 -3.79 26.02
CA GLU A 32 1.69 -4.65 25.39
C GLU A 32 0.72 -3.87 24.50
N ASP A 33 0.27 -2.70 24.95
CA ASP A 33 -0.64 -1.82 24.17
C ASP A 33 -0.01 -1.36 22.85
N LEU A 34 1.32 -1.24 22.80
CA LEU A 34 2.05 -0.74 21.63
C LEU A 34 2.42 -1.83 20.62
N LYS A 35 2.29 -3.13 20.95
CA LYS A 35 2.72 -4.24 20.07
C LYS A 35 1.99 -4.30 18.73
N ALA A 36 0.76 -3.79 18.67
CA ALA A 36 -0.04 -3.79 17.45
C ALA A 36 0.22 -2.55 16.55
N MET A 37 1.03 -1.60 17.00
CA MET A 37 1.30 -0.39 16.22
C MET A 37 2.30 -0.68 15.11
N ALA A 38 1.94 -0.34 13.87
CA ALA A 38 2.88 -0.31 12.77
C ALA A 38 3.97 0.74 13.03
N SER A 39 5.22 0.36 12.80
CA SER A 39 6.36 1.24 12.85
C SER A 39 6.45 2.09 11.57
N LYS A 40 7.30 3.13 11.61
CA LYS A 40 7.58 3.93 10.41
C LYS A 40 8.26 3.13 9.31
N GLU A 41 9.03 2.11 9.69
CA GLU A 41 9.71 1.21 8.75
C GLU A 41 8.70 0.34 8.01
N ASP A 42 7.72 -0.23 8.73
CA ASP A 42 6.63 -1.01 8.12
C ASP A 42 5.89 -0.19 7.04
N LEU A 43 5.61 1.09 7.34
CA LEU A 43 4.98 2.00 6.37
C LEU A 43 5.90 2.34 5.19
N ALA A 44 7.22 2.40 5.40
CA ALA A 44 8.18 2.67 4.33
C ALA A 44 8.32 1.48 3.38
N GLN A 45 8.30 0.26 3.93
CA GLN A 45 8.27 -0.98 3.17
C GLN A 45 6.99 -1.08 2.35
N LEU A 46 5.82 -0.90 2.98
CA LEU A 46 4.54 -0.92 2.28
C LEU A 46 4.48 0.10 1.14
N ARG A 47 4.95 1.34 1.37
CA ARG A 47 5.01 2.37 0.32
C ARG A 47 5.85 1.91 -0.88
N THR A 48 6.97 1.25 -0.62
CA THR A 48 7.90 0.77 -1.65
C THR A 48 7.26 -0.37 -2.44
N GLU A 49 6.72 -1.37 -1.75
CA GLU A 49 6.03 -2.51 -2.38
C GLU A 49 4.87 -2.08 -3.26
N VAL A 50 4.02 -1.18 -2.74
CA VAL A 50 2.87 -0.66 -3.47
C VAL A 50 3.32 0.13 -4.70
N ARG A 51 4.30 1.02 -4.56
CA ARG A 51 4.85 1.78 -5.69
C ARG A 51 5.42 0.88 -6.77
N ASP A 52 6.23 -0.10 -6.38
CA ASP A 52 6.92 -0.98 -7.31
C ASP A 52 5.93 -1.94 -7.99
N GLY A 53 4.91 -2.39 -7.26
CA GLY A 53 3.78 -3.13 -7.80
C GLY A 53 3.02 -2.34 -8.87
N PHE A 54 2.67 -1.08 -8.59
CA PHE A 54 2.01 -0.22 -9.58
C PHE A 54 2.90 0.04 -10.81
N TYR A 55 4.20 0.27 -10.61
CA TYR A 55 5.14 0.44 -11.71
C TYR A 55 5.19 -0.79 -12.62
N ALA A 56 5.23 -2.00 -12.05
CA ALA A 56 5.23 -3.24 -12.80
C ALA A 56 3.91 -3.45 -13.58
N VAL A 57 2.77 -3.11 -12.99
CA VAL A 57 1.46 -3.16 -13.65
C VAL A 57 1.40 -2.18 -14.82
N ASN A 58 1.81 -0.93 -14.61
CA ASN A 58 1.81 0.08 -15.68
C ASN A 58 2.70 -0.34 -16.85
N LYS A 59 3.89 -0.87 -16.57
CA LYS A 59 4.78 -1.39 -17.62
C LYS A 59 4.11 -2.51 -18.44
N ARG A 60 3.35 -3.40 -17.80
CA ARG A 60 2.58 -4.44 -18.50
C ARG A 60 1.45 -3.85 -19.34
N ILE A 61 0.77 -2.82 -18.84
CA ILE A 61 -0.28 -2.11 -19.59
C ILE A 61 0.30 -1.43 -20.82
N ASP A 62 1.48 -0.82 -20.73
CA ASP A 62 2.15 -0.19 -21.86
C ASP A 62 2.48 -1.21 -22.96
N LEU A 63 3.02 -2.38 -22.58
CA LEU A 63 3.27 -3.48 -23.51
C LEU A 63 1.98 -4.00 -24.15
N LEU A 64 0.93 -4.21 -23.36
CA LEU A 64 -0.37 -4.62 -23.90
C LEU A 64 -0.94 -3.59 -24.88
N ARG A 65 -0.75 -2.30 -24.60
CA ARG A 65 -1.19 -1.21 -25.49
C ARG A 65 -0.45 -1.24 -26.82
N GLU A 66 0.84 -1.57 -26.80
CA GLU A 66 1.66 -1.78 -27.99
C GLU A 66 1.17 -3.00 -28.78
N ASP A 67 1.00 -4.15 -28.12
CA ASP A 67 0.53 -5.40 -28.76
C ASP A 67 -0.83 -5.25 -29.46
N ILE A 68 -1.74 -4.43 -28.92
CA ILE A 68 -3.08 -4.23 -29.48
C ILE A 68 -3.18 -3.04 -30.44
N SER A 69 -2.09 -2.33 -30.69
CA SER A 69 -2.11 -1.07 -31.44
C SER A 69 -2.63 -1.24 -32.88
N ASP A 70 -2.30 -2.36 -33.52
CA ASP A 70 -2.65 -2.65 -34.92
C ASP A 70 -3.98 -3.42 -35.08
N LEU A 71 -4.69 -3.72 -33.97
CA LEU A 71 -5.97 -4.44 -34.05
C LEU A 71 -7.04 -3.75 -34.92
N PRO A 72 -7.17 -2.41 -35.00
CA PRO A 72 -8.11 -1.76 -35.89
C PRO A 72 -7.85 -2.10 -37.36
N ASP A 73 -6.59 -2.05 -37.78
CA ASP A 73 -6.17 -2.28 -39.17
C ASP A 73 -6.40 -3.75 -39.55
N ILE A 74 -6.02 -4.68 -38.66
CA ILE A 74 -6.29 -6.13 -38.84
C ILE A 74 -7.80 -6.41 -38.98
N ARG A 75 -8.65 -5.72 -38.22
CA ARG A 75 -10.10 -5.87 -38.32
C ARG A 75 -10.64 -5.37 -39.67
N GLU A 76 -10.08 -4.28 -40.19
CA GLU A 76 -10.44 -3.77 -41.51
C GLU A 76 -10.03 -4.75 -42.62
N GLU A 77 -8.79 -5.24 -42.60
CA GLU A 77 -8.31 -6.25 -43.56
C GLU A 77 -9.17 -7.53 -43.52
N LEU A 78 -9.56 -8.00 -42.34
CA LEU A 78 -10.40 -9.19 -42.19
C LEU A 78 -11.80 -8.98 -42.80
N LYS A 79 -12.37 -7.78 -42.65
CA LYS A 79 -13.65 -7.42 -43.28
C LYS A 79 -13.52 -7.46 -44.80
N GLU A 80 -12.47 -6.86 -45.35
CA GLU A 80 -12.22 -6.89 -46.80
C GLU A 80 -12.01 -8.31 -47.32
N HIS A 81 -11.28 -9.15 -46.58
CA HIS A 81 -11.11 -10.56 -46.89
C HIS A 81 -12.44 -11.31 -46.89
N GLY A 82 -13.32 -11.04 -45.92
CA GLY A 82 -14.67 -11.60 -45.88
C GLY A 82 -15.47 -11.25 -47.13
N GLU A 83 -15.50 -9.99 -47.53
CA GLU A 83 -16.19 -9.57 -48.75
C GLU A 83 -15.60 -10.21 -50.01
N ARG A 84 -14.28 -10.36 -50.08
CA ARG A 84 -13.60 -11.04 -51.18
C ARG A 84 -13.97 -12.53 -51.24
N LEU A 85 -14.05 -13.20 -50.10
CA LEU A 85 -14.49 -14.60 -50.01
C LEU A 85 -15.91 -14.76 -50.51
N THR A 86 -16.86 -13.94 -50.03
CA THR A 86 -18.25 -13.97 -50.51
C THR A 86 -18.33 -13.78 -52.03
N ARG A 87 -17.54 -12.85 -52.58
CA ARG A 87 -17.46 -12.66 -54.05
C ARG A 87 -16.91 -13.88 -54.78
N MET A 88 -15.94 -14.59 -54.21
CA MET A 88 -15.36 -15.80 -54.82
C MET A 88 -16.32 -16.99 -54.73
N GLU A 89 -16.96 -17.19 -53.58
CA GLU A 89 -17.96 -18.24 -53.36
C GLU A 89 -19.12 -18.14 -54.36
N GLY A 90 -19.60 -16.91 -54.62
CA GLY A 90 -20.62 -16.65 -55.63
C GLY A 90 -20.18 -16.97 -57.07
N LYS A 91 -18.89 -16.79 -57.41
CA LYS A 91 -18.34 -17.13 -58.74
C LYS A 91 -18.17 -18.62 -58.94
N VAL A 92 -17.85 -19.36 -57.88
CA VAL A 92 -17.57 -20.80 -57.94
C VAL A 92 -18.84 -21.64 -57.67
N GLY A 93 -19.97 -20.99 -57.34
CA GLY A 93 -21.26 -21.65 -57.11
C GLY A 93 -21.33 -22.44 -55.81
N VAL A 94 -20.48 -22.09 -54.84
CA VAL A 94 -20.38 -22.71 -53.50
C VAL A 94 -20.86 -21.79 -52.38
N ALA A 95 -21.52 -20.68 -52.73
CA ALA A 95 -22.15 -19.80 -51.75
C ALA A 95 -23.23 -20.58 -50.97
N VAL A 96 -23.16 -20.50 -49.63
CA VAL A 96 -24.18 -21.05 -48.70
C VAL A 96 -25.35 -20.09 -48.58
#